data_AF-A0A3G2UW47-F1
#
_entry.id   AF-A0A3G2UW47-F1
#
_cell.length_a   1.000
_cell.length_b   1.000
_cell.length_c   1.000
_cell.angle_alpha   90.00
_cell.angle_beta   90.00
_cell.angle_gamma   90.00
#
_symmetry.space_group_name_H-M   'P 1'
#
loop_
_entity.id
_entity.type
_entity.pdbx_description
1 polymer ?
#
loop_
_entity_poly.entity_id
_entity_poly.type
_entity_poly.pdbx_seq_one_letter_code
_entity_poly.pdbx_strand_id
1 'polypeptide(L)'
;MTDKTLFGEVWADPALSPRDRSLITITSLISLYRGNELPFHLQRALDNGLTRAEIIATITHLAFYAGWPPAMTALGIARKLFDDAQD
;
A
#
# COMPACT_ATOMS: atom_id res chain seq x y z
N MET A 1 -4.11 -22.40 7.08
CA MET A 1 -5.44 -21.82 7.39
C MET A 1 -5.52 -20.36 6.96
N THR A 2 -4.50 -19.55 7.24
CA THR A 2 -4.39 -18.14 6.84
C THR A 2 -4.56 -17.91 5.34
N ASP A 3 -3.92 -18.70 4.47
CA ASP A 3 -3.98 -18.44 3.01
C ASP A 3 -5.36 -18.64 2.39
N LYS A 4 -6.11 -19.65 2.84
CA LYS A 4 -7.47 -19.92 2.35
C LYS A 4 -8.42 -18.78 2.73
N THR A 5 -8.35 -18.32 3.97
CA THR A 5 -9.20 -17.22 4.46
C THR A 5 -8.73 -15.87 3.92
N LEU A 6 -7.43 -15.61 3.87
CA LEU A 6 -6.89 -14.33 3.40
C LEU A 6 -7.07 -14.17 1.88
N PHE A 7 -6.54 -15.09 1.09
CA PHE A 7 -6.56 -14.96 -0.37
C PHE A 7 -7.85 -15.50 -1.01
N GLY A 8 -8.44 -16.54 -0.43
CA GLY A 8 -9.64 -17.19 -0.98
C GLY A 8 -10.96 -16.56 -0.55
N GLU A 9 -11.01 -15.81 0.55
CA GLU A 9 -12.23 -15.17 1.04
C GLU A 9 -12.06 -13.65 1.10
N VAL A 10 -11.15 -13.14 1.94
CA VAL A 10 -11.01 -11.70 2.15
C VAL A 10 -10.57 -10.97 0.88
N TRP A 11 -9.52 -11.40 0.20
CA TRP A 11 -9.05 -10.71 -1.02
C TRP A 11 -9.89 -11.01 -2.27
N ALA A 12 -10.71 -12.06 -2.24
CA ALA A 12 -11.57 -12.47 -3.35
C ALA A 12 -13.01 -11.91 -3.24
N ASP A 13 -13.38 -11.30 -2.11
CA ASP A 13 -14.71 -10.74 -1.91
C ASP A 13 -14.98 -9.58 -2.90
N PRO A 14 -15.99 -9.72 -3.78
CA PRO A 14 -16.27 -8.79 -4.88
C PRO A 14 -16.89 -7.47 -4.40
N ALA A 15 -17.33 -7.37 -3.15
CA ALA A 15 -17.92 -6.14 -2.61
C ALA A 15 -16.90 -4.99 -2.50
N LEU A 16 -15.61 -5.29 -2.49
CA LEU A 16 -14.53 -4.31 -2.46
C LEU A 16 -13.46 -4.68 -3.49
N SER A 17 -13.24 -3.76 -4.44
CA SER A 17 -12.34 -4.00 -5.57
C SER A 17 -10.90 -4.28 -5.11
N PRO A 18 -10.12 -5.05 -5.89
CA PRO A 18 -8.70 -5.28 -5.58
C PRO A 18 -7.90 -3.97 -5.45
N ARG A 19 -8.24 -2.96 -6.26
CA ARG A 19 -7.67 -1.61 -6.21
C ARG A 19 -7.89 -0.99 -4.83
N ASP A 20 -9.14 -0.89 -4.40
CA ASP A 20 -9.49 -0.21 -3.15
C ASP A 20 -9.00 -1.00 -1.93
N ARG A 21 -9.00 -2.33 -2.01
CA ARG A 21 -8.44 -3.22 -0.99
C ARG A 21 -6.94 -3.01 -0.81
N SER A 22 -6.19 -2.83 -1.90
CA SER A 22 -4.79 -2.42 -1.86
C SER A 22 -4.61 -1.03 -1.24
N LEU A 23 -5.42 -0.05 -1.62
CA LEU A 23 -5.37 1.32 -1.06
C LEU A 23 -5.57 1.32 0.46
N ILE A 24 -6.57 0.59 0.96
CA ILE A 24 -6.84 0.44 2.39
C ILE A 24 -5.67 -0.25 3.09
N THR A 25 -5.09 -1.27 2.46
CA THR A 25 -3.99 -2.03 3.03
C THR A 25 -2.75 -1.16 3.20
N ILE A 26 -2.31 -0.45 2.15
CA ILE A 26 -1.13 0.44 2.24
C ILE A 26 -1.38 1.57 3.23
N THR A 27 -2.58 2.14 3.26
CA THR A 27 -2.97 3.19 4.22
C THR A 27 -2.83 2.69 5.66
N SER A 28 -3.29 1.47 5.93
CA SER A 28 -3.20 0.84 7.25
C SER A 28 -1.75 0.57 7.65
N LEU A 29 -0.93 0.03 6.73
CA LEU A 29 0.48 -0.27 6.98
C LEU A 29 1.28 1.00 7.28
N ILE A 30 1.05 2.07 6.52
CA ILE A 30 1.67 3.38 6.75
C ILE A 30 1.26 3.90 8.13
N SER A 31 -0.05 3.93 8.41
CA SER A 31 -0.59 4.47 9.66
C SER A 31 -0.12 3.71 10.90
N LEU A 32 0.11 2.40 10.77
CA LEU A 32 0.61 1.54 11.84
C LEU A 32 2.13 1.40 11.87
N TYR A 33 2.86 2.14 11.04
CA TYR A 33 4.33 2.11 10.96
C TYR A 33 4.89 0.70 10.67
N ARG A 34 4.18 -0.07 9.83
CA ARG A 34 4.55 -1.44 9.40
C ARG A 34 5.32 -1.41 8.08
N GLY A 35 6.47 -0.74 8.10
CA GLY A 35 7.30 -0.53 6.91
C GLY A 35 7.90 -1.81 6.30
N ASN A 36 7.98 -2.91 7.05
CA ASN A 36 8.47 -4.20 6.58
C ASN A 36 7.55 -4.86 5.53
N GLU A 37 6.23 -4.71 5.68
CA GLU A 37 5.24 -5.29 4.76
C GLU A 37 4.90 -4.35 3.59
N LEU A 38 5.22 -3.06 3.74
CA LEU A 38 4.83 -2.03 2.81
C LEU A 38 5.36 -2.22 1.37
N PRO A 39 6.61 -2.66 1.10
CA PRO A 39 7.11 -2.85 -0.26
C PRO A 39 6.25 -3.81 -1.08
N PHE A 40 5.90 -4.97 -0.49
CA PHE A 40 5.07 -5.98 -1.16
C PHE A 40 3.68 -5.42 -1.50
N HIS A 41 3.05 -4.72 -0.55
CA HIS A 41 1.71 -4.18 -0.75
C HIS A 41 1.68 -2.94 -1.65
N LEU A 42 2.77 -2.17 -1.76
CA LEU A 42 2.89 -1.11 -2.74
C LEU A 42 2.98 -1.68 -4.17
N GLN A 43 3.78 -2.72 -4.39
CA GLN A 43 3.81 -3.40 -5.69
C GLN A 43 2.44 -3.96 -6.06
N ARG A 44 1.80 -4.67 -5.11
CA ARG A 44 0.44 -5.20 -5.31
C ARG A 44 -0.61 -4.11 -5.53
N ALA A 45 -0.41 -2.90 -4.99
CA ALA A 45 -1.27 -1.76 -5.27
C ALA A 45 -1.16 -1.32 -6.73
N LEU A 46 0.06 -1.26 -7.27
CA LEU A 46 0.29 -0.98 -8.69
C LEU A 46 -0.34 -2.05 -9.59
N ASP A 47 -0.10 -3.33 -9.28
CA ASP A 47 -0.64 -4.45 -10.04
C ASP A 47 -2.19 -4.45 -10.05
N ASN A 48 -2.80 -3.98 -8.95
CA ASN A 48 -4.25 -3.83 -8.82
C ASN A 48 -4.79 -2.49 -9.37
N GLY A 49 -3.95 -1.67 -10.02
CA GLY A 49 -4.37 -0.49 -10.76
C GLY A 49 -4.28 0.85 -10.02
N LEU A 50 -3.62 0.93 -8.87
CA LEU A 50 -3.20 2.24 -8.36
C LEU A 50 -2.04 2.77 -9.21
N THR A 51 -2.04 4.07 -9.44
CA THR A 51 -0.92 4.77 -10.08
C THR A 51 0.12 5.21 -9.05
N ARG A 52 1.36 5.42 -9.51
CA ARG A 52 2.42 6.03 -8.68
C ARG A 52 1.95 7.38 -8.08
N ALA A 53 1.24 8.18 -8.87
CA ALA A 53 0.71 9.48 -8.44
C ALA A 53 -0.32 9.34 -7.29
N GLU A 54 -1.24 8.39 -7.38
CA GLU A 54 -2.23 8.13 -6.32
C GLU A 54 -1.57 7.61 -5.03
N ILE A 55 -0.52 6.78 -5.15
CA ILE A 55 0.26 6.31 -4.00
C ILE A 55 0.96 7.49 -3.32
N ILE A 56 1.62 8.36 -4.09
CA ILE A 56 2.28 9.55 -3.53
C ILE A 56 1.26 10.47 -2.86
N ALA A 57 0.12 10.74 -3.52
CA ALA A 57 -0.94 11.55 -2.93
C ALA A 57 -1.48 10.96 -1.62
N THR A 58 -1.63 9.63 -1.55
CA THR A 58 -2.04 8.91 -0.33
C THR A 58 -1.02 9.10 0.80
N ILE A 59 0.28 8.91 0.51
CA ILE A 59 1.35 9.12 1.50
C ILE A 59 1.37 10.57 2.00
N THR A 60 1.23 11.54 1.09
CA THR A 60 1.17 12.97 1.44
C THR A 60 -0.04 13.28 2.31
N HIS A 61 -1.21 12.71 2.02
CA HIS A 61 -2.40 12.87 2.84
C HIS A 61 -2.17 12.31 4.26
N LEU A 62 -1.56 11.14 4.36
CA LEU A 62 -1.28 10.48 5.64
C LEU A 62 -0.23 11.20 6.49
N ALA A 63 0.59 12.08 5.91
CA ALA A 63 1.48 12.94 6.69
C ALA A 63 0.74 13.80 7.73
N PHE A 64 -0.53 14.15 7.45
CA PHE A 64 -1.38 14.94 8.33
C PHE A 64 -2.26 14.09 9.27
N TYR A 65 -2.61 12.87 8.86
CA TYR A 65 -3.54 12.01 9.63
C TYR A 65 -2.85 10.92 10.46
N ALA A 66 -1.76 10.35 9.94
CA ALA A 66 -0.93 9.38 10.65
C ALA A 66 0.36 10.02 11.21
N GLY A 67 0.69 11.23 10.76
CA GLY A 67 1.85 11.99 11.19
C GLY A 67 3.02 11.94 10.22
N TRP A 68 3.95 12.87 10.40
CA TRP A 68 5.10 13.04 9.52
C TRP A 68 6.03 11.81 9.48
N PRO A 69 6.40 11.17 10.62
CA PRO A 69 7.30 10.02 10.59
C PRO A 69 6.82 8.83 9.72
N PRO A 70 5.59 8.29 9.86
CA PRO A 70 5.09 7.22 8.99
C PRO A 70 5.06 7.58 7.52
N ALA A 71 4.66 8.81 7.18
CA ALA A 71 4.64 9.26 5.79
C ALA A 71 6.05 9.33 5.19
N MET A 72 7.05 9.84 5.92
CA MET A 72 8.43 9.94 5.41
C MET A 72 9.08 8.56 5.21
N THR A 73 8.85 7.62 6.14
CA THR A 73 9.30 6.23 5.96
C THR A 73 8.65 5.60 4.73
N ALA A 74 7.33 5.79 4.56
CA ALA A 74 6.60 5.27 3.41
C ALA A 74 7.09 5.86 2.08
N LEU A 75 7.37 7.16 2.06
CA LEU A 75 7.88 7.86 0.87
C LEU A 75 9.26 7.32 0.45
N GLY A 76 10.15 7.07 1.41
CA GLY A 76 11.45 6.46 1.13
C GLY A 76 11.34 5.06 0.53
N ILE A 77 10.42 4.24 1.05
CA ILE A 77 10.15 2.90 0.54
C ILE A 77 9.55 2.97 -0.87
N ALA A 78 8.55 3.82 -1.08
CA ALA A 78 7.91 4.00 -2.38
C ALA A 78 8.89 4.47 -3.45
N ARG A 79 9.78 5.41 -3.10
CA ARG A 79 10.84 5.88 -4.00
C ARG A 79 11.75 4.73 -4.44
N LYS A 80 12.26 3.94 -3.50
CA LYS A 80 13.12 2.79 -3.82
C LYS A 80 12.43 1.82 -4.78
N LEU A 81 11.17 1.48 -4.49
CA LEU A 81 10.38 0.59 -5.35
C LEU A 81 10.22 1.14 -6.77
N PHE A 82 9.99 2.44 -6.91
CA PHE A 82 9.76 3.08 -8.22
C PHE A 82 11.03 3.25 -9.05
N ASP A 83 12.17 3.41 -8.38
CA ASP A 83 13.50 3.47 -8.99
C ASP A 83 13.92 2.06 -9.47
N ASP A 84 13.73 1.02 -8.65
CA ASP A 84 14.05 -0.39 -9.00
C ASP A 84 13.21 -0.92 -10.20
N ALA A 85 12.06 -0.31 -10.50
CA ALA A 85 11.20 -0.68 -11.61
C ALA A 85 11.49 0.06 -12.94
N GLN A 86 12.55 0.89 -12.97
CA GLN A 86 13.02 1.57 -14.20
C GLN A 86 14.19 0.84 -14.88
N ASP A 87 14.74 -0.21 -14.27
CA ASP A 87 15.74 -1.12 -14.84
C ASP A 87 15.09 -2.41 -15.38
#